data_AF-A0A8S8XK28-F1
#
_entry.id   AF-A0A8S8XK28-F1
#
_cell.length_a   1.000
_cell.length_b   1.000
_cell.length_c   1.000
_cell.angle_alpha   90.00
_cell.angle_beta   90.00
_cell.angle_gamma   90.00
#
_symmetry.space_group_name_H-M   'P 1'
#
loop_
_entity.id
_entity.type
_entity.pdbx_description
1 polymer ?
#
loop_
_entity_poly.entity_id
_entity_poly.type
_entity_poly.pdbx_seq_one_letter_code
_entity_poly.pdbx_strand_id
1 'polypeptide(L)'
;MSLSQASEIVHVPDDVNEILDVFPEGSLTVILRAKNEMDSRLGGNKVAVRVVSNRTAKELLSRTGPLTATSANISGQEPLLDCVEAAESLRRTEESIVGSMASVKEDHPVL
;
A
#
# COMPACT_ATOMS: atom_id res chain seq x y z
N MET A 1 5.85 -0.77 -3.54
CA MET A 1 7.27 -0.43 -3.46
C MET A 1 8.04 -1.63 -3.99
N SER A 2 9.21 -1.50 -4.62
CA SER A 2 10.04 -2.68 -4.92
C SER A 2 10.87 -3.10 -3.70
N LEU A 3 11.34 -4.35 -3.62
CA LEU A 3 12.28 -4.74 -2.56
C LEU A 3 13.58 -3.94 -2.62
N SER A 4 14.02 -3.54 -3.82
CA SER A 4 15.16 -2.65 -3.99
C SER A 4 14.95 -1.33 -3.25
N GLN A 5 13.78 -0.69 -3.41
CA GLN A 5 13.45 0.54 -2.68
C GLN A 5 13.34 0.28 -1.16
N ALA A 6 12.73 -0.84 -0.76
CA ALA A 6 12.63 -1.18 0.67
C ALA A 6 14.03 -1.34 1.31
N SER A 7 14.97 -1.94 0.57
CA SER A 7 16.33 -2.17 1.02
C SER A 7 17.10 -0.89 1.34
N GLU A 8 16.62 0.29 0.95
CA GLU A 8 17.22 1.57 1.34
C GLU A 8 16.98 1.87 2.84
N ILE A 9 15.83 1.47 3.39
CA ILE A 9 15.36 1.84 4.74
C ILE A 9 15.28 0.66 5.73
N VAL A 10 15.19 -0.57 5.24
CA VAL A 10 15.17 -1.79 6.07
C VAL A 10 16.28 -2.76 5.68
N HIS A 11 16.62 -3.66 6.60
CA HIS A 11 17.42 -4.84 6.30
C HIS A 11 16.51 -5.89 5.65
N VAL A 12 16.86 -6.33 4.44
CA VAL A 12 16.16 -7.38 3.70
C VAL A 12 17.02 -8.66 3.76
N PRO A 13 16.63 -9.66 4.55
CA PRO A 13 17.28 -10.97 4.52
C PRO A 13 17.18 -11.65 3.15
N ASP A 14 18.11 -12.56 2.87
CA ASP A 14 18.23 -13.22 1.55
C ASP A 14 16.99 -14.06 1.20
N ASP A 15 16.36 -14.68 2.21
CA ASP A 15 15.18 -15.53 2.06
C ASP A 15 13.88 -14.75 1.76
N VAL A 16 13.86 -13.42 1.92
CA VAL A 16 12.64 -12.63 1.71
C VAL A 16 12.17 -12.65 0.26
N ASN A 17 13.09 -12.65 -0.71
CA ASN A 17 12.71 -12.77 -2.13
C ASN A 17 12.04 -14.12 -2.39
N GLU A 18 12.65 -15.20 -1.92
CA GLU A 18 12.14 -16.57 -2.10
C GLU A 18 10.75 -16.72 -1.45
N ILE A 19 10.56 -16.17 -0.25
CA ILE A 19 9.27 -16.18 0.43
C ILE A 19 8.23 -15.40 -0.40
N LEU A 20 8.56 -14.22 -0.92
CA LEU A 20 7.62 -13.39 -1.66
C LEU A 20 7.24 -14.00 -3.01
N ASP A 21 8.16 -14.69 -3.68
CA ASP A 21 7.92 -15.35 -4.97
C ASP A 21 6.93 -16.53 -4.86
N VAL A 22 6.71 -17.09 -3.66
CA VAL A 22 5.71 -18.14 -3.41
C VAL A 22 4.28 -17.58 -3.39
N PHE A 23 4.11 -16.28 -3.16
CA PHE A 23 2.80 -15.64 -3.06
C PHE A 23 2.48 -14.77 -4.28
N PRO A 24 1.19 -14.57 -4.62
CA PRO A 24 0.82 -13.59 -5.63
C PRO A 24 1.41 -12.21 -5.35
N GLU A 25 1.90 -11.52 -6.39
CA GLU A 25 2.58 -10.25 -6.22
C GLU A 25 1.72 -9.25 -5.42
N GLY A 26 2.29 -8.78 -4.32
CA GLY A 26 1.69 -7.81 -3.42
C GLY A 26 0.56 -8.31 -2.55
N SER A 27 0.36 -9.62 -2.39
CA SER A 27 -0.56 -10.17 -1.39
C SER A 27 0.03 -10.26 0.02
N LEU A 28 1.37 -10.14 0.15
CA LEU A 28 2.06 -10.30 1.43
C LEU A 28 2.66 -8.98 1.93
N THR A 29 2.59 -8.78 3.25
CA THR A 29 3.32 -7.75 3.99
C THR A 29 4.32 -8.44 4.90
N VAL A 30 5.58 -8.05 4.84
CA VAL A 30 6.66 -8.60 5.67
C VAL A 30 7.10 -7.58 6.71
N ILE A 31 7.39 -8.03 7.93
CA ILE A 31 7.91 -7.16 9.00
C ILE A 31 9.44 -7.28 9.00
N LEU A 32 10.13 -6.19 8.67
CA LEU A 32 11.58 -6.15 8.53
C LEU A 32 12.21 -5.19 9.54
N ARG A 33 13.47 -5.44 9.91
CA ARG A 33 14.22 -4.55 10.81
C ARG A 33 14.58 -3.26 10.08
N ALA A 34 14.26 -2.12 10.67
CA ALA A 34 14.69 -0.82 10.15
C ALA A 34 16.20 -0.65 10.29
N LYS A 35 16.84 0.03 9.32
CA LYS A 35 18.28 0.34 9.40
C LYS A 35 18.58 1.41 10.45
N ASN A 36 17.69 2.38 10.58
CA ASN A 36 17.71 3.41 11.61
C ASN A 36 16.36 3.38 12.33
N GLU A 37 16.33 3.84 13.58
CA GLU A 37 15.06 3.99 14.31
C GLU A 37 14.14 4.97 13.57
N MET A 38 12.95 4.50 13.22
CA MET A 38 11.94 5.31 12.54
C MET A 38 10.93 5.88 13.54
N ASP A 39 10.08 6.78 13.07
CA ASP A 39 8.93 7.26 13.84
C ASP A 39 8.12 6.08 14.39
N SER A 40 7.68 6.17 15.65
CA SER A 40 6.94 5.11 16.32
C SER A 40 5.64 4.76 15.60
N ARG A 41 5.03 5.71 14.87
CA ARG A 41 3.84 5.48 14.04
C ARG A 41 4.11 4.56 12.85
N LEU A 42 5.38 4.40 12.46
CA LEU A 42 5.82 3.49 11.40
C LEU A 42 6.33 2.14 11.94
N GLY A 43 6.35 1.97 13.26
CA GLY A 43 6.81 0.74 13.94
C GLY A 43 8.21 0.81 14.55
N GLY A 44 8.86 1.98 14.55
CA GLY A 44 10.15 2.19 15.22
C GLY A 44 11.28 1.39 14.59
N ASN A 45 11.71 0.32 15.26
CA ASN A 45 12.78 -0.57 14.83
C ASN A 45 12.32 -1.73 13.93
N LYS A 46 11.02 -1.95 13.78
CA LYS A 46 10.44 -2.98 12.90
C LYS A 46 9.35 -2.36 12.04
N VAL A 47 9.48 -2.49 10.73
CA VAL A 47 8.65 -1.78 9.74
C VAL A 47 7.94 -2.80 8.87
N ALA A 48 6.64 -2.58 8.66
CA ALA A 48 5.84 -3.36 7.73
C ALA A 48 6.13 -2.91 6.29
N VAL A 49 6.57 -3.84 5.45
CA VAL A 49 6.96 -3.61 4.06
C VAL A 49 6.08 -4.44 3.15
N ARG A 50 5.48 -3.79 2.14
CA ARG A 50 4.66 -4.44 1.12
C ARG A 50 5.14 -4.09 -0.28
N VAL A 51 5.45 -5.13 -1.06
CA VAL A 51 5.63 -4.98 -2.51
C VAL A 51 4.26 -4.76 -3.14
N VAL A 52 4.10 -3.81 -4.06
CA VAL A 52 2.79 -3.51 -4.66
C VAL A 52 2.73 -4.05 -6.08
N SER A 53 1.60 -4.62 -6.47
CA SER A 53 1.37 -5.15 -7.83
C SER A 53 0.58 -4.22 -8.73
N ASN A 54 -0.25 -3.34 -8.17
CA ASN A 54 -1.08 -2.40 -8.95
C ASN A 54 -0.21 -1.42 -9.76
N ARG A 55 -0.50 -1.28 -11.06
CA ARG A 55 0.26 -0.43 -11.99
C ARG A 55 0.29 1.04 -11.57
N THR A 56 -0.84 1.60 -11.16
CA THR A 56 -0.94 3.00 -10.70
C THR A 56 -0.11 3.21 -9.44
N ALA A 57 -0.14 2.25 -8.50
CA ALA A 57 0.71 2.31 -7.31
C ALA A 57 2.20 2.21 -7.65
N LYS A 58 2.60 1.33 -8.60
CA LYS A 58 3.99 1.25 -9.07
C LYS A 58 4.46 2.57 -9.70
N GLU A 59 3.63 3.19 -10.52
CA GLU A 59 3.94 4.49 -11.16
C GLU A 59 4.02 5.64 -10.15
N LEU A 60 3.18 5.64 -9.12
CA LEU A 60 3.32 6.63 -8.04
C LEU A 60 4.67 6.47 -7.34
N LEU A 61 5.03 5.24 -6.99
CA LEU A 61 6.26 4.93 -6.25
C LEU A 61 7.55 5.11 -7.05
N SER A 62 7.49 5.06 -8.39
CA SER A 62 8.64 5.41 -9.23
C SER A 62 8.99 6.90 -9.13
N ARG A 63 8.03 7.74 -8.76
CA ARG A 63 8.19 9.19 -8.60
C ARG A 63 8.44 9.60 -7.15
N THR A 64 7.86 8.90 -6.18
CA THR A 64 7.93 9.28 -4.76
C THR A 64 9.02 8.55 -3.98
N GLY A 65 9.50 7.39 -4.45
CA GLY A 65 10.27 6.47 -3.61
C GLY A 65 9.35 5.67 -2.67
N PRO A 66 9.90 5.08 -1.59
CA PRO A 66 9.11 4.45 -0.53
C PRO A 66 7.98 5.36 -0.02
N LEU A 67 6.79 4.79 0.16
CA LEU A 67 5.62 5.52 0.64
C LEU A 67 5.01 4.78 1.83
N THR A 68 4.73 5.52 2.89
CA THR A 68 3.96 5.05 4.03
C THR A 68 2.49 5.22 3.73
N ALA A 69 1.70 4.15 3.86
CA ALA A 69 0.28 4.17 3.57
C ALA A 69 -0.49 3.32 4.59
N THR A 70 -1.72 3.75 4.88
CA THR A 70 -2.72 2.98 5.63
C THR A 70 -3.92 2.71 4.72
N SER A 71 -4.93 2.00 5.22
CA SER A 71 -6.21 1.91 4.53
C SER A 71 -6.83 3.31 4.36
N ALA A 72 -7.51 3.52 3.22
CA ALA A 72 -8.10 4.80 2.85
C ALA A 72 -9.52 4.92 3.40
N ASN A 73 -9.64 5.04 4.72
CA ASN A 73 -10.92 5.16 5.42
C ASN A 73 -10.77 5.84 6.78
N ILE A 74 -11.88 6.30 7.34
CA ILE A 74 -11.94 6.73 8.74
C ILE A 74 -11.69 5.50 9.63
N SER A 75 -10.81 5.65 10.62
CA SER A 75 -10.47 4.57 11.57
C SER A 75 -11.71 3.92 12.17
N GLY A 76 -11.79 2.59 12.07
CA GLY A 76 -12.93 1.80 12.56
C GLY A 76 -14.06 1.61 11.55
N GLN A 77 -13.99 2.22 10.36
CA GLN A 77 -14.92 1.97 9.26
C GLN A 77 -14.33 0.99 8.23
N GLU A 78 -15.19 0.32 7.47
CA GLU A 78 -14.76 -0.50 6.34
C GLU A 78 -14.27 0.40 5.18
N PRO A 79 -13.20 0.01 4.46
CA PRO A 79 -12.73 0.75 3.32
C PRO A 79 -13.70 0.61 2.13
N LEU A 80 -13.95 1.73 1.46
CA LEU A 80 -14.69 1.75 0.20
C LEU A 80 -13.78 1.32 -0.94
N LEU A 81 -14.34 0.58 -1.90
CA LEU A 81 -13.61 0.05 -3.06
C LEU A 81 -13.65 0.98 -4.27
N ASP A 82 -14.57 1.94 -4.28
CA ASP A 82 -14.58 3.02 -5.26
C ASP A 82 -13.69 4.17 -4.79
N CYS A 83 -12.84 4.69 -5.68
CA CYS A 83 -11.85 5.69 -5.32
C CYS A 83 -12.47 7.08 -5.07
N VAL A 84 -13.57 7.41 -5.76
CA VAL A 84 -14.27 8.68 -5.59
C VAL A 84 -15.04 8.65 -4.29
N GLU A 85 -15.78 7.58 -4.01
CA GLU A 85 -16.50 7.42 -2.74
C GLU A 85 -15.54 7.38 -1.54
N ALA A 86 -14.44 6.62 -1.64
CA ALA A 86 -13.41 6.59 -0.60
C ALA A 86 -12.86 7.99 -0.34
N ALA A 87 -12.52 8.73 -1.40
CA ALA A 87 -12.00 10.08 -1.27
C ALA A 87 -13.03 11.04 -0.65
N GLU A 88 -14.30 10.97 -1.06
CA GLU A 88 -15.37 11.77 -0.48
C GLU A 88 -15.59 11.46 1.00
N SER A 89 -15.53 10.19 1.39
CA SER A 89 -15.62 9.77 2.80
C SER A 89 -14.46 10.30 3.65
N LEU A 90 -13.29 10.50 3.03
CA LEU A 90 -12.06 10.98 3.66
C LEU A 90 -11.92 12.50 3.65
N ARG A 91 -12.77 13.25 2.92
CA ARG A 91 -12.64 14.70 2.72
C ARG A 91 -12.57 15.45 4.05
N ARG A 92 -11.33 15.67 4.49
CA ARG A 92 -10.87 16.81 5.28
C ARG A 92 -10.15 17.71 4.29
N THR A 93 -10.43 19.00 4.35
CA THR A 93 -10.06 20.02 3.36
C THR A 93 -8.57 19.92 2.96
N GLU A 94 -8.31 19.81 1.65
CA GLU A 94 -7.01 19.99 0.94
C GLU A 94 -6.03 18.81 0.74
N GLU A 95 -6.48 17.63 0.31
CA GLU A 95 -5.57 16.55 -0.14
C GLU A 95 -5.81 16.09 -1.59
N SER A 96 -4.72 15.71 -2.28
CA SER A 96 -4.73 15.20 -3.67
C SER A 96 -5.09 13.71 -3.72
N ILE A 97 -5.96 13.31 -4.64
CA ILE A 97 -6.50 11.94 -4.75
C ILE A 97 -5.92 11.23 -5.99
N VAL A 98 -5.46 9.99 -5.82
CA VAL A 98 -5.01 9.11 -6.91
C VAL A 98 -5.87 7.84 -6.91
N GLY A 99 -6.59 7.58 -8.00
CA GLY A 99 -7.45 6.40 -8.15
C GLY A 99 -7.16 5.62 -9.44
N SER A 100 -7.48 4.32 -9.44
CA SER A 100 -7.56 3.50 -10.66
C SER A 100 -8.98 2.95 -10.79
N MET A 101 -9.68 3.27 -11.88
CA MET A 101 -10.99 2.69 -12.20
C MET A 101 -10.84 1.20 -12.48
N ALA A 102 -11.45 0.34 -11.65
CA ALA A 102 -11.82 -0.99 -12.11
C ALA A 102 -13.13 -0.84 -12.89
N SER A 103 -13.16 -1.25 -14.16
CA SER A 103 -14.40 -1.27 -14.92
C SER A 103 -15.40 -2.21 -14.24
N VAL A 104 -16.37 -1.65 -13.53
CA VAL A 104 -17.56 -2.38 -13.11
C VAL A 104 -18.34 -2.73 -14.38
N LYS A 105 -18.45 -4.02 -14.69
CA LYS A 105 -19.49 -4.47 -15.63
C LYS A 105 -20.82 -4.35 -14.90
N GLU A 106 -21.71 -3.50 -15.39
CA GLU A 106 -23.13 -3.52 -15.04
C GLU A 106 -23.75 -4.85 -15.46
N ASP A 107 -24.53 -5.46 -14.56
CA ASP A 107 -25.72 -6.30 -14.79
C ASP A 107 -26.11 -6.92 -13.44
N HIS A 108 -27.34 -6.93 -12.91
CA HIS A 108 -28.69 -6.60 -13.38
C HIS A 108 -29.57 -6.48 -12.09
N PRO A 109 -30.74 -5.81 -12.08
CA PRO A 109 -31.54 -5.68 -10.86
C PRO A 109 -32.18 -7.02 -10.49
N VAL A 110 -32.10 -7.40 -9.21
CA VAL A 110 -32.91 -8.48 -8.66
C VAL A 110 -34.12 -7.84 -7.98
N LEU A 111 -35.29 -8.32 -8.41
CA LEU A 111 -36.66 -7.97 -8.01
C LEU A 111 -36.86 -7.67 -6.52
#